data_AF-A0A7C7RJ77-F1
#
_entry.id   AF-A0A7C7RJ77-F1
#
_cell.length_a   1.000
_cell.length_b   1.000
_cell.length_c   1.000
_cell.angle_alpha   90.00
_cell.angle_beta   90.00
_cell.angle_gamma   90.00
#
_symmetry.space_group_name_H-M   'P 1'
#
loop_
_entity.id
_entity.type
_entity.pdbx_description
1 polymer ?
#
loop_
_entity_poly.entity_id
_entity_poly.type
_entity_poly.pdbx_seq_one_letter_code
_entity_poly.pdbx_strand_id
1 'polypeptide(L)'
;DTPAIQQLEKKECVENTAFMRSTHMQLLNDWRDQALREGNREYVNHKGEKITISLQNTCMKCHSNKEAFCDKCHTYAGVKPYCWDCHIAPKGNKS
;
A
#
# COMPACT_ATOMS: atom_id res chain seq x y z
N ASP A 1 -12.52 1.64 -5.93
CA ASP A 1 -11.59 1.02 -6.90
C ASP A 1 -11.08 2.07 -7.86
N THR A 2 -9.78 2.09 -8.10
CA THR A 2 -9.17 2.94 -9.13
C THR A 2 -9.33 2.29 -10.50
N PRO A 3 -9.24 3.05 -11.61
CA PRO A 3 -9.18 2.47 -12.95
C PRO A 3 -8.06 1.43 -13.11
N ALA A 4 -6.95 1.58 -12.38
CA ALA A 4 -5.83 0.64 -12.40
C ALA A 4 -6.22 -0.76 -11.91
N ILE A 5 -7.03 -0.87 -10.84
CA ILE A 5 -7.50 -2.18 -10.33
C ILE A 5 -8.39 -2.88 -11.36
N GLN A 6 -9.19 -2.13 -12.10
CA GLN A 6 -10.12 -2.68 -13.09
C GLN A 6 -9.40 -3.31 -14.29
N GLN A 7 -8.17 -2.87 -14.57
CA GLN A 7 -7.33 -3.35 -15.67
C GLN A 7 -6.50 -4.60 -15.32
N LEU A 8 -6.51 -5.05 -14.06
CA LEU A 8 -5.73 -6.21 -13.62
C LEU A 8 -6.47 -7.52 -13.88
N GLU A 9 -5.74 -8.50 -14.42
CA GLU A 9 -6.21 -9.88 -14.56
C GLU A 9 -6.49 -10.53 -13.20
N LYS A 10 -5.65 -10.24 -12.20
CA LYS A 10 -5.82 -10.68 -10.82
C LYS A 10 -5.93 -9.49 -9.87
N LYS A 11 -7.05 -9.43 -9.14
CA LYS A 11 -7.36 -8.38 -8.17
C LYS A 11 -7.05 -8.86 -6.75
N GLU A 12 -5.80 -9.29 -6.54
CA GLU A 12 -5.35 -9.79 -5.24
C GLU A 12 -4.46 -8.77 -4.55
N CYS A 13 -4.69 -8.56 -3.26
CA CYS A 13 -3.81 -7.77 -2.41
C CYS A 13 -2.60 -8.62 -1.98
N VAL A 14 -1.61 -7.95 -1.37
CA VAL A 14 -0.42 -8.62 -0.81
C VAL A 14 -0.79 -9.65 0.27
N GLU A 15 -1.94 -9.43 0.93
CA GLU A 15 -2.58 -10.32 1.89
C GLU A 15 -4.09 -10.31 1.67
N ASN A 16 -4.83 -11.22 2.32
CA ASN A 16 -6.28 -11.23 2.21
C ASN A 16 -6.93 -9.94 2.75
N THR A 17 -8.16 -9.65 2.31
CA THR A 17 -8.88 -8.42 2.66
C THR A 17 -9.09 -8.23 4.16
N ALA A 18 -9.32 -9.31 4.92
CA ALA A 18 -9.51 -9.23 6.36
C ALA A 18 -8.21 -8.75 7.04
N PHE A 19 -7.08 -9.34 6.67
CA PHE A 19 -5.75 -8.94 7.13
C PHE A 19 -5.46 -7.48 6.78
N MET A 20 -5.72 -7.07 5.53
CA MET A 20 -5.49 -5.68 5.13
C MET A 20 -6.34 -4.69 5.95
N ARG A 21 -7.59 -5.03 6.28
CA ARG A 21 -8.44 -4.14 7.08
C ARG A 21 -7.95 -3.98 8.52
N SER A 22 -7.48 -5.05 9.16
CA SER A 22 -7.04 -5.01 10.56
C SER A 22 -5.58 -4.58 10.72
N THR A 23 -4.73 -4.87 9.75
CA THR A 23 -3.27 -4.92 9.94
C THR A 23 -2.51 -4.03 8.95
N HIS A 24 -3.18 -3.37 7.99
CA HIS A 24 -2.53 -2.58 6.94
C HIS A 24 -1.46 -1.62 7.45
N MET A 25 -1.75 -0.84 8.49
CA MET A 25 -0.79 0.13 9.01
C MET A 25 0.38 -0.51 9.75
N GLN A 26 0.16 -1.63 10.45
CA GLN A 26 1.24 -2.37 11.06
C GLN A 26 2.19 -2.91 9.99
N LEU A 27 1.63 -3.54 8.95
CA LEU A 27 2.40 -4.04 7.82
C LEU A 27 3.24 -2.94 7.17
N LEU A 28 2.67 -1.76 6.93
CA LEU A 28 3.41 -0.63 6.34
C LEU A 28 4.53 -0.10 7.24
N ASN A 29 4.32 -0.08 8.56
CA ASN A 29 5.36 0.33 9.51
C ASN A 29 6.51 -0.69 9.53
N ASP A 30 6.20 -1.97 9.59
CA ASP A 30 7.19 -3.05 9.57
C ASP A 30 7.97 -3.04 8.25
N TRP A 31 7.27 -2.84 7.13
CA TRP A 31 7.88 -2.69 5.82
C TRP A 31 8.84 -1.52 5.74
N ARG A 32 8.47 -0.37 6.31
CA ARG A 32 9.36 0.79 6.38
C ARG A 32 10.62 0.46 7.18
N ASP A 33 10.48 -0.16 8.34
CA ASP A 33 11.63 -0.46 9.21
C ASP A 33 12.54 -1.52 8.60
N GLN A 34 11.99 -2.57 7.98
CA GLN A 34 12.74 -3.55 7.19
C GLN A 34 13.52 -2.87 6.05
N ALA A 35 12.84 -2.01 5.29
CA ALA A 35 13.38 -1.31 4.14
C ALA A 35 14.49 -0.30 4.46
N LEU A 36 14.36 0.43 5.57
CA LEU A 36 15.22 1.58 5.90
C LEU A 36 16.25 1.27 6.97
N ARG A 37 15.94 0.38 7.93
CA ARG A 37 16.82 0.05 9.06
C ARG A 37 17.58 -1.25 8.82
N GLU A 38 16.90 -2.25 8.28
CA GLU A 38 17.47 -3.61 8.15
C GLU A 38 18.02 -3.88 6.75
N GLY A 39 17.62 -3.07 5.76
CA GLY A 39 17.96 -3.29 4.36
C GLY A 39 17.22 -4.48 3.71
N ASN A 40 16.26 -5.09 4.42
CA ASN A 40 15.43 -6.16 3.88
C ASN A 40 14.32 -5.58 3.01
N ARG A 41 14.17 -6.10 1.78
CA ARG A 41 13.14 -5.68 0.82
C ARG A 41 12.25 -6.80 0.32
N GLU A 42 12.24 -7.95 0.99
CA GLU A 42 11.39 -9.09 0.65
C GLU A 42 10.42 -9.42 1.80
N TYR A 43 9.14 -9.50 1.49
CA TYR A 43 8.08 -9.97 2.37
C TYR A 43 7.49 -11.27 1.82
N VAL A 44 7.26 -12.26 2.68
CA VAL A 44 6.57 -13.51 2.31
C VAL A 44 5.18 -13.50 2.93
N ASN A 45 4.15 -13.58 2.09
CA ASN A 45 2.77 -13.57 2.57
C ASN A 45 2.30 -14.93 3.12
N HIS A 46 1.08 -15.00 3.65
CA HIS A 46 0.51 -16.25 4.17
C HIS A 46 0.34 -17.36 3.12
N LYS A 47 0.42 -17.04 1.83
CA LYS A 47 0.41 -18.01 0.72
C LYS A 47 1.82 -18.49 0.34
N GLY A 48 2.87 -17.96 0.95
CA GLY A 48 4.26 -18.25 0.61
C GLY A 48 4.80 -17.45 -0.58
N GLU A 49 4.06 -16.43 -1.05
CA GLU A 49 4.46 -15.60 -2.19
C GLU A 49 5.45 -14.53 -1.72
N LYS A 50 6.55 -14.40 -2.47
CA LYS A 50 7.55 -13.34 -2.27
C LYS A 50 7.07 -12.05 -2.89
N ILE A 51 7.05 -10.98 -2.10
CA ILE A 51 6.57 -9.67 -2.47
C ILE A 51 7.66 -8.65 -2.15
N THR A 52 7.92 -7.75 -3.09
CA THR A 52 8.86 -6.65 -2.85
C THR A 52 8.27 -5.63 -1.88
N ILE A 53 9.01 -5.31 -0.83
CA ILE A 53 8.69 -4.24 0.11
C ILE A 53 8.92 -2.90 -0.58
N SER A 54 7.84 -2.31 -1.09
CA SER A 54 7.84 -0.98 -1.70
C SER A 54 6.42 -0.43 -1.78
N LEU A 55 6.17 0.71 -1.15
CA LEU A 55 4.87 1.38 -1.26
C LEU A 55 4.54 1.67 -2.73
N GLN A 56 5.44 2.34 -3.45
CA GLN A 56 5.23 2.80 -4.82
C GLN A 56 5.23 1.67 -5.85
N ASN A 57 6.13 0.69 -5.72
CA ASN A 57 6.27 -0.38 -6.71
C ASN A 57 5.36 -1.58 -6.46
N THR A 58 4.73 -1.67 -5.28
CA THR A 58 3.81 -2.77 -4.93
C THR A 58 2.40 -2.25 -4.75
N CYS A 59 2.14 -1.44 -3.72
CA CYS A 59 0.78 -1.02 -3.39
C CYS A 59 0.21 0.00 -4.40
N MET A 60 1.01 0.96 -4.85
CA MET A 60 0.51 2.05 -5.71
C MET A 60 0.27 1.64 -7.17
N LYS A 61 0.68 0.42 -7.57
CA LYS A 61 0.27 -0.17 -8.87
C LYS A 61 -1.25 -0.32 -8.96
N CYS A 62 -1.88 -0.63 -7.83
CA CYS A 62 -3.32 -0.77 -7.70
C CYS A 62 -3.94 0.49 -7.09
N HIS A 63 -3.36 1.00 -6.00
CA HIS A 63 -3.86 2.17 -5.26
C HIS A 63 -3.37 3.49 -5.87
N SER A 64 -3.41 3.60 -7.20
CA SER A 64 -2.80 4.68 -7.98
C SER A 64 -3.33 6.09 -7.70
N ASN A 65 -4.42 6.22 -6.94
CA ASN A 65 -4.96 7.50 -6.51
C ASN A 65 -5.11 7.52 -4.98
N LYS A 66 -4.33 8.40 -4.35
CA LYS A 66 -4.32 8.60 -2.89
C LYS A 66 -5.67 9.10 -2.37
N GLU A 67 -6.27 10.09 -3.02
CA GLU A 67 -7.55 10.70 -2.61
C GLU A 67 -8.69 9.68 -2.67
N ALA A 68 -8.74 8.89 -3.75
CA ALA A 68 -9.80 7.91 -3.98
C ALA A 68 -9.68 6.65 -3.11
N PHE A 69 -8.52 6.40 -2.49
CA PHE A 69 -8.24 5.18 -1.74
C PHE A 69 -7.72 5.43 -0.33
N CYS A 70 -6.46 5.86 -0.19
CA CYS A 70 -5.81 6.05 1.11
C CYS A 70 -6.56 7.06 1.98
N ASP A 71 -6.97 8.19 1.39
CA ASP A 71 -7.55 9.29 2.13
C ASP A 71 -8.96 8.98 2.62
N LYS A 72 -9.70 8.08 1.98
CA LYS A 72 -11.04 7.68 2.46
C LYS A 72 -10.96 7.10 3.86
N CYS A 73 -10.04 6.16 4.07
CA CYS A 73 -9.86 5.53 5.37
C CYS A 73 -9.18 6.45 6.37
N HIS A 74 -8.14 7.19 5.98
CA HIS A 74 -7.40 8.07 6.89
C HIS A 74 -8.21 9.29 7.34
N THR A 75 -9.02 9.87 6.44
CA THR A 75 -9.95 10.96 6.78
C THR A 75 -11.01 10.45 7.74
N TYR A 76 -11.61 9.29 7.45
CA TYR A 76 -12.60 8.68 8.33
C TYR A 76 -12.03 8.39 9.73
N ALA A 77 -10.80 7.86 9.81
CA ALA A 77 -10.12 7.58 11.06
C ALA A 77 -9.53 8.82 11.74
N GLY A 78 -9.58 10.01 11.11
CA GLY A 78 -9.02 11.25 11.65
C GLY A 78 -7.49 11.26 11.78
N VAL A 79 -6.79 10.41 11.02
CA VAL A 79 -5.32 10.28 11.10
C VAL A 79 -4.62 10.96 9.92
N LYS A 80 -3.43 11.48 10.17
CA LYS A 80 -2.55 12.07 9.16
C LYS A 80 -1.24 11.27 9.09
N PRO A 81 -1.14 10.26 8.21
CA PRO A 81 0.08 9.51 8.06
C PRO A 81 1.17 10.35 7.39
N TYR A 82 2.41 10.15 7.84
CA TYR A 82 3.61 10.85 7.37
C TYR A 82 4.34 10.08 6.25
N CYS A 83 3.68 9.10 5.61
CA CYS A 83 4.28 8.31 4.53
C CYS A 83 4.84 9.21 3.40
N TRP A 84 4.18 10.34 3.16
CA TRP A 84 4.50 11.27 2.09
C TRP A 84 5.61 12.27 2.44
N ASP A 85 6.09 12.27 3.68
CA ASP A 85 7.26 13.08 4.06
C ASP A 85 8.52 12.54 3.37
N CYS A 86 8.52 11.26 3.00
CA CYS A 86 9.59 10.62 2.21
C CYS A 86 9.11 10.09 0.85
N HIS A 87 7.85 9.68 0.70
CA HIS A 87 7.34 9.14 -0.56
C HIS A 87 6.69 10.22 -1.44
N ILE A 88 6.82 10.05 -2.75
CA ILE A 88 6.11 10.89 -3.72
C ILE A 88 4.66 10.38 -3.83
N ALA A 89 3.72 11.23 -3.43
CA ALA A 89 2.29 10.95 -3.60
C ALA A 89 1.97 10.76 -5.09
N PRO A 90 1.16 9.76 -5.46
CA PRO A 90 0.68 9.66 -6.83
C PRO A 90 -0.05 10.96 -7.16
N LYS A 91 0.28 11.54 -8.30
CA LYS A 91 -0.59 12.55 -8.89
C LYS A 91 -1.88 11.81 -9.22
N GLY A 92 -2.93 12.03 -8.43
CA GLY A 92 -4.28 11.62 -8.83
C GLY A 92 -4.49 12.15 -10.25
N ASN A 93 -5.14 11.35 -11.11
CA ASN A 93 -5.46 11.79 -12.47
C ASN A 93 -6.26 13.09 -12.39
N LYS A 94 -5.59 14.24 -12.42
CA LYS A 94 -6.15 15.50 -12.87
C LYS A 94 -6.09 15.42 -14.39
N SER A 95 -7.09 14.74 -14.94
CA SER A 95 -7.53 15.00 -16.31
C SER A 95 -8.02 16.42 -16.42
#